data_AF-A0A7V9RI46-F1
#
_entry.id   AF-A0A7V9RI46-F1
#
_cell.length_a   1.000
_cell.length_b   1.000
_cell.length_c   1.000
_cell.angle_alpha   90.00
_cell.angle_beta   90.00
_cell.angle_gamma   90.00
#
_symmetry.space_group_name_H-M   'P 1'
#
loop_
_entity.id
_entity.type
_entity.pdbx_description
1 polymer ?
#
loop_
_entity_poly.entity_id
_entity_poly.type
_entity_poly.pdbx_seq_one_letter_code
_entity_poly.pdbx_strand_id
1 'polypeptide(L)'
;MANLDDRPVVLYDRDCGFCRWSLSKLLAWDRRGRLRPVALQDPEADRLLVGMGEEERMGSWHLAEPGGEVRSAGAAFEPLLRELPGGRPLSWIAARAPRLTERAYRLVSGNRTPIGKRLSERAKVRADARIAERARG
;
A
#
# COMPACT_ATOMS: atom_id res chain seq x y z
N MET A 1 -0.90 26.01 -12.66
CA MET A 1 -0.75 24.59 -13.06
C MET A 1 -1.30 23.75 -11.92
N ALA A 2 -2.54 23.27 -12.05
CA ALA A 2 -3.15 22.43 -11.02
C ALA A 2 -2.45 21.05 -11.07
N ASN A 3 -1.79 20.68 -9.98
CA ASN A 3 -1.07 19.40 -9.86
C ASN A 3 -2.07 18.25 -9.91
N LEU A 4 -1.78 17.22 -10.70
CA LEU A 4 -2.66 16.05 -10.88
C LEU A 4 -2.69 15.09 -9.66
N ASP A 5 -1.89 15.35 -8.59
CA ASP A 5 -1.55 14.34 -7.58
C ASP A 5 -1.73 14.78 -6.11
N ASP A 6 -2.95 15.16 -5.71
CA ASP A 6 -3.28 15.47 -4.30
C ASP A 6 -3.71 14.23 -3.48
N ARG A 7 -3.60 13.04 -4.07
CA ARG A 7 -3.97 11.76 -3.45
C ARG A 7 -2.73 10.96 -3.06
N PRO A 8 -2.66 10.40 -1.84
CA PRO A 8 -1.59 9.48 -1.47
C PRO A 8 -1.52 8.26 -2.41
N VAL A 9 -0.30 7.90 -2.78
CA VAL A 9 0.01 6.76 -3.65
C VAL A 9 0.45 5.58 -2.81
N VAL A 10 -0.23 4.45 -2.96
CA VAL A 10 0.14 3.18 -2.34
C VAL A 10 0.93 2.36 -3.35
N LEU A 11 2.24 2.21 -3.09
CA LEU A 11 3.13 1.42 -3.92
C LEU A 11 3.18 -0.04 -3.46
N TYR A 12 3.01 -0.97 -4.39
CA TYR A 12 2.92 -2.41 -4.10
C TYR A 12 3.66 -3.26 -5.12
N ASP A 13 4.08 -4.45 -4.72
CA ASP A 13 4.67 -5.44 -5.63
C ASP A 13 3.56 -6.17 -6.42
N ARG A 14 3.55 -6.00 -7.76
CA ARG A 14 2.57 -6.66 -8.64
C ARG A 14 2.75 -8.18 -8.76
N ASP A 15 3.96 -8.67 -8.51
CA ASP A 15 4.29 -10.10 -8.61
C ASP A 15 3.97 -10.83 -7.29
N CYS A 16 3.74 -10.09 -6.21
CA CYS A 16 3.33 -10.59 -4.90
C CYS A 16 1.80 -10.74 -4.77
N GLY A 17 1.29 -11.98 -4.87
CA GLY A 17 -0.16 -12.26 -4.74
C GLY A 17 -0.77 -11.85 -3.40
N PHE A 18 -0.02 -11.94 -2.29
CA PHE A 18 -0.46 -11.44 -0.98
C PHE A 18 -0.58 -9.90 -0.97
N CYS A 19 0.36 -9.20 -1.61
CA CYS A 19 0.40 -7.75 -1.69
C CYS A 19 -0.80 -7.23 -2.49
N ARG A 20 -1.06 -7.82 -3.67
CA ARG A 20 -2.24 -7.51 -4.49
C ARG A 20 -3.54 -7.77 -3.74
N TRP A 21 -3.66 -8.92 -3.09
CA TRP A 21 -4.86 -9.24 -2.29
C TRP A 21 -5.06 -8.24 -1.14
N SER A 22 -4.02 -7.93 -0.37
CA SER A 22 -4.09 -6.97 0.73
C SER A 22 -4.47 -5.57 0.25
N LEU A 23 -3.84 -5.10 -0.83
CA LEU A 23 -4.18 -3.84 -1.49
C LEU A 23 -5.65 -3.83 -1.93
N SER A 24 -6.16 -4.92 -2.51
CA SER A 24 -7.58 -4.97 -2.90
C SER A 24 -8.55 -4.80 -1.73
N LYS A 25 -8.19 -5.29 -0.53
CA LYS A 25 -8.98 -5.10 0.70
C LYS A 25 -8.91 -3.65 1.17
N LEU A 26 -7.73 -3.06 1.12
CA LEU A 26 -7.52 -1.65 1.41
C LEU A 26 -8.35 -0.75 0.47
N LEU A 27 -8.30 -1.00 -0.84
CA LEU A 27 -9.06 -0.23 -1.83
C LEU A 27 -10.58 -0.41 -1.69
N ALA A 28 -11.04 -1.59 -1.23
CA ALA A 28 -12.45 -1.80 -0.91
C ALA A 28 -12.90 -1.00 0.33
N TRP A 29 -12.00 -0.78 1.29
CA TRP A 29 -12.24 0.07 2.45
C TRP A 29 -12.14 1.56 2.12
N ASP A 30 -11.26 1.95 1.20
CA ASP A 30 -11.19 3.31 0.66
C ASP A 30 -12.39 3.64 -0.23
N ARG A 31 -13.56 3.81 0.41
CA ARG A 31 -14.84 4.11 -0.23
C ARG A 31 -14.88 5.49 -0.89
N ARG A 32 -13.94 6.37 -0.53
CA ARG A 32 -13.86 7.75 -1.04
C ARG A 32 -12.88 7.89 -2.21
N GLY A 33 -12.20 6.81 -2.60
CA GLY A 33 -11.27 6.84 -3.72
C GLY A 33 -10.05 7.73 -3.48
N ARG A 34 -9.61 7.86 -2.23
CA ARG A 34 -8.51 8.74 -1.81
C ARG A 34 -7.13 8.18 -2.13
N LEU A 35 -7.03 6.87 -2.36
CA LEU A 35 -5.76 6.18 -2.61
C LEU A 35 -5.58 5.81 -4.08
N ARG A 36 -4.38 6.10 -4.60
CA ARG A 36 -3.90 5.66 -5.92
C ARG A 36 -2.99 4.44 -5.78
N PRO A 37 -3.32 3.29 -6.38
CA PRO A 37 -2.40 2.14 -6.41
C PRO A 37 -1.38 2.29 -7.55
N VAL A 38 -0.08 2.14 -7.26
CA VAL A 38 0.99 2.12 -8.26
C VAL A 38 1.87 0.88 -8.03
N ALA A 39 2.20 0.15 -9.09
CA ALA A 39 3.09 -1.01 -8.96
C ALA A 39 4.54 -0.53 -8.79
N LEU A 40 5.34 -1.21 -7.96
CA LEU A 40 6.77 -0.90 -7.77
C LEU A 40 7.60 -1.06 -9.06
N GLN A 41 7.06 -1.85 -9.98
CA GLN A 41 7.63 -2.11 -11.29
C GLN A 41 7.09 -1.17 -12.38
N ASP A 42 6.33 -0.14 -12.02
CA ASP A 42 5.89 0.94 -12.92
C ASP A 42 6.95 2.08 -12.93
N PRO A 43 7.26 2.71 -14.07
CA PRO A 43 8.18 3.85 -14.12
C PRO A 43 7.77 5.05 -13.24
N GLU A 44 6.50 5.18 -12.86
CA GLU A 44 6.06 6.15 -11.86
C GLU A 44 6.68 5.86 -10.48
N ALA A 45 6.87 4.60 -10.10
CA ALA A 45 7.48 4.24 -8.83
C ALA A 45 8.94 4.71 -8.73
N ASP A 46 9.70 4.67 -9.83
CA ASP A 46 11.07 5.19 -9.88
C ASP A 46 11.13 6.68 -9.53
N ARG A 47 10.11 7.45 -9.95
CA ARG A 47 10.01 8.88 -9.68
C ARG A 47 9.55 9.18 -8.26
N LEU A 48 8.65 8.36 -7.72
CA LEU A 48 8.13 8.53 -6.35
C LEU A 48 9.11 8.06 -5.27
N LEU A 49 9.99 7.10 -5.59
CA LEU A 49 10.94 6.49 -4.66
C LEU A 49 12.38 6.89 -4.98
N VAL A 50 12.59 8.09 -5.50
CA VAL A 50 13.92 8.61 -5.83
C VAL A 50 14.88 8.46 -4.64
N GLY A 51 16.05 7.88 -4.91
CA GLY A 51 17.10 7.67 -3.90
C GLY A 51 16.94 6.38 -3.07
N MET A 52 15.84 5.65 -3.22
CA MET A 52 15.66 4.35 -2.58
C MET A 52 16.31 3.23 -3.39
N GLY A 53 17.16 2.42 -2.76
CA GLY A 53 17.79 1.27 -3.40
C GLY A 53 16.77 0.18 -3.75
N GLU A 54 17.08 -0.65 -4.74
CA GLU A 54 16.15 -1.70 -5.21
C GLU A 54 15.75 -2.69 -4.11
N GLU A 55 16.69 -3.10 -3.26
CA GLU A 55 16.43 -4.02 -2.15
C GLU A 55 15.44 -3.41 -1.14
N GLU A 56 15.61 -2.14 -0.79
CA GLU A 56 14.70 -1.42 0.11
C GLU A 56 13.31 -1.26 -0.53
N ARG A 57 13.28 -0.87 -1.79
CA ARG A 57 12.06 -0.72 -2.59
C ARG A 57 11.25 -2.01 -2.69
N MET A 58 11.90 -3.14 -2.97
CA MET A 58 11.23 -4.43 -3.11
C MET A 58 11.03 -5.15 -1.75
N GLY A 59 11.68 -4.66 -0.71
CA GLY A 59 11.58 -5.18 0.65
C GLY A 59 10.23 -4.91 1.31
N SER A 60 9.47 -3.92 0.83
CA SER A 60 8.19 -3.56 1.46
C SER A 60 7.18 -2.92 0.50
N TRP A 61 6.02 -2.55 1.05
CA TRP A 61 5.11 -1.62 0.39
C TRP A 61 5.38 -0.21 0.91
N HIS A 62 4.96 0.79 0.15
CA HIS A 62 5.23 2.20 0.47
C HIS A 62 3.97 3.04 0.30
N LEU A 63 3.92 4.14 1.05
CA LEU A 63 2.95 5.21 0.87
C LEU A 63 3.73 6.48 0.53
N ALA A 64 3.52 7.02 -0.66
CA ALA A 64 4.00 8.33 -1.05
C ALA A 64 2.86 9.35 -0.84
N GLU A 65 3.10 10.36 -0.02
CA GLU A 65 2.16 11.46 0.21
C GLU A 65 2.33 12.57 -0.84
N PRO A 66 1.31 13.40 -1.10
CA PRO A 66 1.39 14.51 -2.07
C PRO A 66 2.55 15.49 -1.84
N GLY A 67 3.05 15.59 -0.60
CA GLY A 67 4.21 16.40 -0.23
C GLY A 67 5.58 15.79 -0.55
N GLY A 68 5.62 14.58 -1.14
CA GLY A 68 6.85 13.86 -1.46
C GLY A 68 7.42 13.05 -0.30
N GLU A 69 6.81 13.08 0.88
CA GLU A 69 7.20 12.20 1.98
C GLU A 69 6.79 10.75 1.64
N VAL A 70 7.73 9.82 1.80
CA VAL A 70 7.50 8.39 1.61
C VAL A 70 7.68 7.69 2.93
N ARG A 71 6.69 6.88 3.30
CA ARG A 71 6.79 5.96 4.44
C ARG A 71 6.66 4.53 3.95
N SER A 72 7.45 3.64 4.53
CA SER A 72 7.52 2.22 4.17
C SER A 72 6.93 1.36 5.28
N ALA A 73 6.52 0.13 4.94
CA ALA A 73 6.27 -0.92 5.92
C ALA A 73 5.30 -0.51 7.05
N GLY A 74 5.65 -0.77 8.32
CA GLY A 74 4.79 -0.45 9.47
C GLY A 74 4.55 1.04 9.67
N ALA A 75 5.50 1.89 9.27
CA ALA A 75 5.42 3.34 9.42
C ALA A 75 4.36 3.97 8.48
N ALA A 76 4.04 3.31 7.38
CA ALA A 76 3.06 3.77 6.41
C ALA A 76 1.61 3.58 6.85
N PHE A 77 1.32 2.77 7.88
CA PHE A 77 -0.06 2.51 8.32
C PHE A 77 -0.74 3.73 8.92
N GLU A 78 -0.01 4.53 9.69
CA GLU A 78 -0.55 5.70 10.39
C GLU A 78 -1.16 6.73 9.42
N PRO A 79 -0.40 7.27 8.43
CA PRO A 79 -0.95 8.17 7.43
C PRO A 79 -2.00 7.49 6.54
N LEU A 80 -1.80 6.22 6.18
CA LEU A 80 -2.77 5.46 5.37
C LEU A 80 -4.15 5.41 6.03
N LEU A 81 -4.20 5.11 7.33
CA LEU A 81 -5.45 4.97 8.08
C LEU A 81 -6.21 6.31 8.20
N ARG A 82 -5.54 7.46 8.08
CA ARG A 82 -6.21 8.77 8.08
C ARG A 82 -7.06 9.00 6.84
N GLU A 83 -6.69 8.42 5.70
CA GLU A 83 -7.46 8.52 4.45
C GLU A 83 -8.72 7.65 4.44
N LEU A 84 -8.77 6.63 5.30
CA LEU A 84 -9.84 5.63 5.29
C LEU A 84 -11.05 6.06 6.14
N PRO A 85 -12.28 5.75 5.69
CA PRO A 85 -13.48 6.02 6.48
C PRO A 85 -13.45 5.20 7.77
N GLY A 86 -13.51 5.88 8.92
CA GLY A 86 -13.43 5.26 10.24
C GLY A 86 -12.02 4.83 10.66
N GLY A 87 -10.97 5.16 9.89
CA GLY A 87 -9.59 4.78 10.21
C GLY A 87 -8.92 5.65 11.28
N ARG A 88 -9.49 6.82 11.62
CA ARG A 88 -8.93 7.75 12.62
C ARG A 88 -8.58 7.14 13.98
N PRO A 89 -9.45 6.34 14.64
CA PRO A 89 -9.09 5.68 15.90
C PRO A 89 -7.90 4.73 15.75
N LEU A 90 -7.83 4.00 14.63
CA LEU A 90 -6.73 3.07 14.34
C LEU A 90 -5.43 3.83 14.02
N SER A 91 -5.50 4.95 13.30
CA SER A 91 -4.37 5.86 13.08
C SER A 91 -3.80 6.35 14.41
N TRP A 92 -4.65 6.76 15.36
CA TRP A 92 -4.20 7.19 16.68
C TRP A 92 -3.48 6.09 17.47
N ILE A 93 -3.96 4.85 17.38
CA ILE A 93 -3.30 3.68 17.99
C ILE A 93 -1.95 3.41 17.29
N ALA A 94 -1.92 3.43 15.96
CA ALA A 94 -0.71 3.24 15.17
C ALA A 94 0.36 4.29 15.51
N ALA A 95 -0.03 5.55 15.66
CA ALA A 95 0.85 6.65 16.05
C ALA A 95 1.44 6.46 17.46
N ARG A 96 0.69 5.87 18.39
CA ARG A 96 1.14 5.63 19.77
C ARG A 96 1.95 4.34 19.94
N ALA A 97 1.89 3.43 18.98
CA ALA A 97 2.56 2.15 19.04
C ALA A 97 3.33 1.81 17.75
N PRO A 98 4.29 2.64 17.30
CA PRO A 98 5.02 2.41 16.05
C PRO A 98 5.82 1.10 16.05
N ARG A 99 6.30 0.65 17.22
CA ARG A 99 6.94 -0.65 17.36
C ARG A 99 5.98 -1.82 17.15
N LEU A 100 4.71 -1.64 17.51
CA LEU A 100 3.67 -2.65 17.33
C LEU A 100 3.27 -2.76 15.87
N THR A 101 3.10 -1.63 15.16
CA THR A 101 2.79 -1.63 13.73
C THR A 101 3.91 -2.26 12.92
N GLU A 102 5.17 -1.96 13.25
CA GLU A 102 6.33 -2.57 12.59
C GLU A 102 6.47 -4.06 12.91
N ARG A 103 6.16 -4.47 14.14
CA ARG A 103 6.18 -5.89 14.52
C ARG A 103 5.04 -6.67 13.85
N ALA A 104 3.84 -6.11 13.82
CA ALA A 104 2.69 -6.67 13.12
C ALA A 104 2.98 -6.78 11.62
N TYR A 105 3.59 -5.74 11.03
CA TYR A 105 4.04 -5.75 9.65
C TYR A 105 5.01 -6.91 9.38
N ARG A 106 6.09 -7.03 10.17
CA ARG A 106 7.08 -8.11 10.00
C ARG A 106 6.50 -9.51 10.13
N LEU A 107 5.54 -9.71 11.05
CA LEU A 107 4.85 -10.98 11.20
C LEU A 107 4.03 -11.33 9.95
N VAL A 108 3.35 -10.35 9.36
CA VAL A 108 2.51 -10.54 8.17
C VAL A 108 3.36 -10.66 6.89
N SER A 109 4.35 -9.79 6.72
CA SER A 109 5.21 -9.75 5.54
C SER A 109 6.16 -10.93 5.45
N GLY A 110 6.65 -11.45 6.59
CA GLY A 110 7.42 -12.71 6.63
C GLY A 110 6.62 -13.93 6.15
N ASN A 111 5.28 -13.84 6.16
CA ASN A 111 4.39 -14.87 5.67
C ASN A 111 3.81 -14.58 4.28
N ARG A 112 4.25 -13.50 3.58
CA ARG A 112 3.68 -13.06 2.29
C ARG A 112 3.70 -14.15 1.22
N THR A 113 4.79 -14.92 1.13
CA THR A 113 4.94 -16.01 0.16
C THR A 113 4.01 -17.19 0.46
N PRO A 114 4.03 -17.80 1.67
CA PRO A 114 3.11 -18.90 1.99
C PRO A 114 1.63 -18.48 1.98
N ILE A 115 1.28 -17.27 2.44
CA ILE A 115 -0.11 -16.78 2.36
C ILE A 115 -0.50 -16.60 0.89
N GLY A 116 0.36 -15.99 0.07
CA GLY A 116 0.13 -15.80 -1.36
C GLY A 116 -0.12 -17.12 -2.12
N LYS A 117 0.57 -18.19 -1.75
CA LYS A 117 0.36 -19.54 -2.33
C LYS A 117 -0.98 -20.17 -1.92
N ARG A 118 -1.51 -19.83 -0.73
CA ARG A 118 -2.80 -20.31 -0.22
C ARG A 118 -4.00 -19.53 -0.75
N LEU A 119 -3.77 -18.33 -1.31
CA LEU A 119 -4.83 -17.56 -1.95
C LEU A 119 -5.29 -18.25 -3.24
N SER A 120 -6.59 -18.47 -3.37
CA SER A 120 -7.18 -19.02 -4.58
C SER A 120 -6.98 -18.09 -5.78
N GLU A 121 -6.89 -18.66 -6.98
CA GLU A 121 -6.77 -17.87 -8.22
C GLU A 121 -7.94 -16.89 -8.39
N ARG A 122 -9.15 -17.29 -8.00
CA ARG A 122 -10.33 -16.39 -7.99
C ARG A 122 -10.12 -15.16 -7.09
N ALA A 123 -9.46 -15.33 -5.95
CA ALA A 123 -9.18 -14.20 -5.06
C ALA A 123 -8.14 -13.24 -5.67
N LYS A 124 -7.13 -13.77 -6.37
CA LYS A 124 -6.12 -12.99 -7.08
C LYS A 124 -6.74 -12.21 -8.25
N VAL A 125 -7.54 -12.87 -9.10
CA VAL A 125 -8.25 -12.21 -10.21
C VAL A 125 -9.17 -11.09 -9.74
N ARG A 126 -9.92 -11.31 -8.64
CA ARG A 126 -10.76 -10.25 -8.04
C ARG A 126 -9.94 -9.09 -7.48
N ALA A 127 -8.75 -9.37 -6.95
CA ALA A 127 -7.84 -8.33 -6.49
C ALA A 127 -7.35 -7.48 -7.65
N ASP A 128 -6.92 -8.13 -8.74
CA ASP A 128 -6.41 -7.49 -9.95
C ASP A 128 -7.46 -6.60 -10.61
N ALA A 129 -8.70 -7.10 -10.73
CA ALA A 129 -9.80 -6.33 -11.28
C ALA A 129 -10.07 -5.03 -10.50
N ARG A 130 -10.03 -5.08 -9.16
CA ARG A 130 -10.23 -3.90 -8.30
C ARG A 130 -9.07 -2.92 -8.37
N ILE A 131 -7.84 -3.41 -8.42
CA ILE A 131 -6.66 -2.56 -8.57
C ILE A 131 -6.73 -1.84 -9.92
N ALA A 132 -7.05 -2.56 -11.00
CA ALA A 132 -7.15 -1.99 -12.34
C ALA A 132 -8.31 -0.99 -12.45
N GLU A 133 -9.45 -1.25 -11.81
CA GLU A 133 -10.56 -0.29 -11.73
C GLU A 133 -10.12 1.01 -11.06
N ARG A 134 -9.39 0.90 -9.94
CA ARG A 134 -8.91 2.08 -9.22
C ARG A 134 -7.82 2.84 -9.96
N ALA A 135 -6.91 2.15 -10.65
CA ALA A 135 -5.85 2.80 -11.43
C ALA A 135 -6.38 3.65 -12.60
N ARG A 136 -7.61 3.39 -13.06
CA ARG A 136 -8.28 4.16 -14.13
C ARG A 136 -9.05 5.39 -13.65
N GLY A 137 -9.29 5.54 -12.35
CA GLY A 137 -10.14 6.59 -11.75
C GLY A 137 -9.38 7.61 -10.90
#